data_AF-A0A4V0NE85-F1
#
_entry.id   AF-A0A4V0NE85-F1
#
_cell.length_a   1.000
_cell.length_b   1.000
_cell.length_c   1.000
_cell.angle_alpha   90.00
_cell.angle_beta   90.00
_cell.angle_gamma   90.00
#
_symmetry.space_group_name_H-M   'P 1'
#
loop_
_entity.id
_entity.type
_entity.pdbx_description
1 polymer ?
#
loop_
_entity_poly.entity_id
_entity_poly.type
_entity_poly.pdbx_seq_one_letter_code
_entity_poly.pdbx_strand_id
1 'polypeptide(L)'
;MGNMTSDLKSDLQKSLEALQTLRDEIRVRLHLAGMEAKDAWGKLEPTLLDAEKLAEDVSETSRNALRDIVEKVKEFRASLPS
;
A
#
# COMPACT_ATOMS: atom_id res chain seq x y z
N MET A 1 15.62 16.74 19.70
CA MET A 1 14.77 15.63 19.20
C MET A 1 14.26 15.93 17.79
N GLY A 2 15.13 16.35 16.85
CA GLY A 2 14.71 16.74 15.49
C GLY A 2 14.84 15.64 14.42
N ASN A 3 15.66 14.61 14.67
CA ASN A 3 15.97 13.60 13.65
C ASN A 3 14.89 12.52 13.55
N MET A 4 14.35 12.06 14.68
CA MET A 4 13.44 10.90 14.71
C MET A 4 12.14 11.13 13.92
N THR A 5 11.54 12.32 14.00
CA THR A 5 10.34 12.66 13.20
C THR A 5 10.65 12.78 11.70
N SER A 6 11.84 13.25 11.34
CA SER A 6 12.29 13.33 9.94
C SER A 6 12.53 11.93 9.36
N ASP A 7 13.10 11.03 10.15
CA ASP A 7 13.34 9.64 9.76
C ASP A 7 12.01 8.89 9.58
N LEU A 8 11.07 9.06 10.53
CA LEU A 8 9.70 8.54 10.45
C LEU A 8 8.98 9.03 9.19
N LYS A 9 9.08 10.32 8.88
CA LYS A 9 8.48 10.89 7.68
C LYS A 9 9.11 10.32 6.40
N SER A 10 10.44 10.15 6.37
CA SER A 10 11.14 9.56 5.22
C SER A 10 10.74 8.10 4.98
N ASP A 11 10.63 7.31 6.04
CA ASP A 11 10.21 5.91 5.96
C ASP A 11 8.75 5.77 5.50
N LEU A 12 7.86 6.63 6.00
CA LEU A 12 6.46 6.70 5.56
C LEU A 12 6.38 7.06 4.07
N GLN A 13 7.13 8.08 3.63
CA GLN A 13 7.17 8.51 2.23
C GLN A 13 7.60 7.36 1.30
N LYS A 14 8.67 6.63 1.64
CA LYS A 14 9.14 5.48 0.85
C LYS A 14 8.10 4.36 0.81
N SER A 15 7.46 4.10 1.94
CA SER A 15 6.41 3.07 2.04
C SER A 15 5.20 3.44 1.19
N LEU A 16 4.85 4.73 1.15
CA LEU A 16 3.77 5.27 0.33
C LEU A 16 4.07 5.15 -1.18
N GLU A 17 5.29 5.52 -1.59
CA GLU A 17 5.74 5.38 -2.99
C GLU A 17 5.72 3.91 -3.44
N ALA A 18 6.17 2.99 -2.58
CA ALA A 18 6.10 1.56 -2.84
C ALA A 18 4.64 1.09 -2.97
N LEU A 19 3.76 1.58 -2.11
CA LEU A 19 2.33 1.24 -2.13
C LEU A 19 1.65 1.69 -3.43
N GLN A 20 1.93 2.91 -3.87
CA GLN A 20 1.42 3.46 -5.13
C GLN A 20 1.94 2.67 -6.35
N THR A 21 3.23 2.33 -6.35
CA THR A 21 3.83 1.49 -7.40
C THR A 21 3.15 0.13 -7.49
N LEU A 22 2.99 -0.55 -6.35
CA LEU A 22 2.32 -1.85 -6.29
C LEU A 22 0.87 -1.78 -6.77
N ARG A 23 0.14 -0.74 -6.36
CA ARG A 23 -1.24 -0.49 -6.81
C ARG A 23 -1.33 -0.38 -8.32
N ASP A 24 -0.45 0.43 -8.92
CA ASP A 24 -0.48 0.67 -10.36
C ASP A 24 -0.11 -0.61 -11.13
N GLU A 25 0.87 -1.39 -10.66
CA GLU A 25 1.19 -2.70 -11.23
C GLU A 25 0.02 -3.70 -11.10
N ILE A 26 -0.66 -3.73 -9.95
CA ILE A 26 -1.81 -4.59 -9.71
C ILE A 26 -2.96 -4.21 -10.65
N ARG A 27 -3.25 -2.91 -10.84
CA ARG A 27 -4.26 -2.45 -11.80
C ARG A 27 -3.98 -2.92 -13.23
N VAL A 28 -2.72 -2.90 -13.65
CA VAL A 28 -2.30 -3.43 -14.96
C VAL A 28 -2.57 -4.93 -15.05
N ARG A 29 -2.13 -5.71 -14.04
CA ARG A 29 -2.32 -7.17 -14.01
C ARG A 29 -3.79 -7.57 -13.91
N LEU A 30 -4.59 -6.81 -13.17
CA LEU A 30 -6.03 -7.01 -13.02
C LEU A 30 -6.79 -6.90 -14.32
N HIS A 31 -6.29 -6.12 -15.28
CA HIS A 31 -6.91 -6.05 -16.60
C HIS A 31 -6.93 -7.42 -17.28
N LEU A 32 -5.91 -8.25 -17.02
CA LEU A 32 -5.75 -9.61 -17.54
C LEU A 32 -6.29 -10.69 -16.57
N ALA A 33 -6.63 -10.32 -15.34
CA ALA A 33 -7.10 -11.24 -14.31
C ALA A 33 -8.62 -11.50 -14.37
N GLY A 34 -9.03 -12.62 -13.77
CA GLY A 34 -10.43 -13.03 -13.65
C GLY A 34 -11.25 -12.15 -12.69
N MET A 35 -12.56 -12.40 -12.66
CA MET A 35 -13.52 -11.62 -11.85
C MET A 35 -13.23 -11.70 -10.35
N GLU A 36 -12.78 -12.85 -9.84
CA GLU A 36 -12.43 -13.04 -8.42
C GLU A 36 -11.28 -12.12 -7.97
N ALA A 37 -10.25 -11.96 -8.80
CA ALA A 37 -9.15 -11.05 -8.52
C ALA A 37 -9.63 -9.59 -8.50
N LYS A 38 -10.52 -9.22 -9.43
CA LYS A 38 -11.13 -7.87 -9.47
C LYS A 38 -11.97 -7.58 -8.23
N ASP A 39 -12.75 -8.55 -7.76
CA ASP A 39 -13.55 -8.41 -6.54
C ASP A 39 -12.68 -8.31 -5.29
N ALA A 40 -11.64 -9.13 -5.20
CA ALA A 40 -10.68 -9.09 -4.09
C ALA A 40 -9.95 -7.74 -4.07
N TRP A 41 -9.53 -7.24 -5.24
CA TRP A 41 -8.92 -5.92 -5.36
C TRP A 41 -9.88 -4.79 -4.99
N GLY A 42 -11.14 -4.84 -5.41
CA GLY A 42 -12.13 -3.83 -5.07
C GLY A 42 -12.38 -3.68 -3.56
N LYS A 43 -12.07 -4.70 -2.76
CA LYS A 43 -12.09 -4.64 -1.29
C LYS A 43 -10.78 -4.10 -0.70
N LEU A 44 -9.65 -4.36 -1.35
CA LEU A 44 -8.31 -3.98 -0.88
C LEU A 44 -7.97 -2.53 -1.23
N GLU A 45 -8.33 -2.07 -2.42
CA GLU A 45 -8.01 -0.74 -2.94
C GLU A 45 -8.51 0.43 -2.06
N PRO A 46 -9.73 0.41 -1.48
CA PRO A 46 -10.15 1.46 -0.57
C PRO A 46 -9.27 1.54 0.68
N THR A 47 -8.90 0.39 1.25
CA THR A 47 -8.03 0.30 2.42
C THR A 47 -6.64 0.87 2.14
N LEU A 48 -6.17 0.68 0.91
CA LEU A 48 -4.92 1.26 0.42
C LEU A 48 -4.99 2.80 0.44
N LEU A 49 -6.04 3.37 -0.15
CA LEU A 49 -6.22 4.82 -0.27
C LEU A 49 -6.39 5.49 1.11
N ASP A 50 -7.02 4.81 2.05
CA ASP A 50 -7.13 5.32 3.43
C ASP A 50 -5.77 5.28 4.15
N ALA A 51 -4.92 4.29 3.85
CA ALA A 51 -3.55 4.26 4.34
C ALA A 51 -2.69 5.39 3.78
N GLU A 52 -2.89 5.73 2.49
CA GLU A 52 -2.21 6.88 1.86
C GLU A 52 -2.53 8.19 2.59
N LYS A 53 -3.79 8.40 2.97
CA LYS A 53 -4.22 9.57 3.76
C LYS A 53 -3.70 9.53 5.19
N LEU A 54 -3.70 8.36 5.83
CA LEU A 54 -3.22 8.21 7.20
C LEU A 54 -1.70 8.48 7.32
N ALA A 55 -0.95 8.22 6.25
CA ALA A 55 0.48 8.52 6.19
C ALA A 55 0.81 10.03 6.22
N GLU A 56 -0.17 10.90 5.95
CA GLU A 56 -0.01 12.35 6.15
C GLU A 56 0.13 12.72 7.64
N ASP A 57 -0.46 11.91 8.52
CA ASP A 57 -0.28 12.01 9.97
C ASP A 57 0.95 11.18 10.37
N VAL A 58 2.09 11.85 10.54
CA VAL A 58 3.39 11.23 10.84
C VAL A 58 3.39 10.68 12.28
N SER A 59 2.83 9.50 12.45
CA SER A 59 2.76 8.76 13.71
C SER A 59 3.32 7.34 13.57
N GLU A 60 3.74 6.76 14.70
CA GLU A 60 4.24 5.38 14.74
C GLU A 60 3.13 4.37 14.43
N THR A 61 1.88 4.67 14.80
CA THR A 61 0.69 3.90 14.43
C THR A 61 0.46 3.91 12.92
N SER A 62 0.56 5.09 12.28
CA SER A 62 0.44 5.23 10.83
C SER A 62 1.51 4.40 10.12
N ARG A 63 2.75 4.39 10.65
CA ARG A 63 3.84 3.58 10.09
C ARG A 63 3.55 2.09 10.13
N ASN A 64 3.08 1.58 11.26
CA ASN A 64 2.77 0.16 11.41
C ASN A 64 1.59 -0.26 10.51
N ALA A 65 0.52 0.56 10.48
CA ALA A 65 -0.62 0.31 9.61
C ALA A 65 -0.22 0.30 8.12
N LEU A 66 0.59 1.27 7.68
CA LEU A 66 1.06 1.35 6.30
C LEU A 66 1.92 0.14 5.93
N ARG A 67 2.80 -0.30 6.84
CA ARG A 67 3.65 -1.49 6.63
C ARG A 67 2.82 -2.75 6.44
N ASP A 68 1.80 -2.97 7.27
CA ASP A 68 0.92 -4.14 7.17
C ASP A 68 0.15 -4.15 5.84
N ILE A 69 -0.27 -2.97 5.38
CA ILE A 69 -0.98 -2.83 4.11
C ILE A 69 -0.04 -3.07 2.93
N VAL A 70 1.18 -2.55 2.96
CA VAL A 70 2.22 -2.85 1.96
C VAL A 70 2.44 -4.36 1.83
N GLU A 71 2.55 -5.09 2.94
CA GLU A 71 2.74 -6.55 2.89
C GLU A 71 1.53 -7.27 2.29
N LYS A 72 0.31 -6.94 2.71
CA LYS A 72 -0.92 -7.52 2.12
C LYS A 72 -1.01 -7.28 0.61
N VAL A 73 -0.61 -6.11 0.15
CA VAL A 73 -0.65 -5.73 -1.27
C VAL A 73 0.43 -6.48 -2.07
N LYS A 74 1.61 -6.70 -1.49
CA LYS A 74 2.65 -7.56 -2.08
C LYS A 74 2.18 -9.00 -2.22
N GLU A 75 1.57 -9.56 -1.18
CA GLU A 75 0.98 -10.90 -1.20
C GLU A 75 -0.10 -11.01 -2.28
N PHE A 76 -1.01 -10.03 -2.34
CA PHE A 76 -2.04 -9.98 -3.38
C PHE A 76 -1.41 -9.95 -4.78
N ARG A 77 -0.44 -9.07 -5.03
CA ARG A 77 0.29 -9.01 -6.30
C ARG A 77 0.93 -10.35 -6.67
N ALA A 78 1.51 -11.05 -5.71
CA ALA A 78 2.14 -12.35 -5.93
C ALA A 78 1.12 -13.45 -6.25
N SER A 79 -0.13 -13.31 -5.81
CA SER A 79 -1.23 -14.22 -6.16
C SER A 79 -1.79 -14.01 -7.57
N LEU A 80 -1.50 -12.86 -8.21
CA LEU A 80 -1.97 -12.58 -9.57
C LEU A 80 -1.11 -13.34 -10.60
N PRO A 81 -1.75 -13.85 -11.68
CA PRO A 81 -1.01 -14.46 -12.78
C PRO A 81 -0.03 -13.45 -13.39
N SER A 82 1.21 -13.90 -13.60
CA SER A 82 2.34 -13.14 -14.15
C SER A 82 2.28 -12.98 -15.66
#